data_AF-A0A3N7D760-F1
#
_entry.id   AF-A0A3N7D760-F1
#
_cell.length_a   1.000
_cell.length_b   1.000
_cell.length_c   1.000
_cell.angle_alpha   90.00
_cell.angle_beta   90.00
_cell.angle_gamma   90.00
#
_symmetry.space_group_name_H-M   'P 1'
#
loop_
_entity.id
_entity.type
_entity.pdbx_description
1 polymer ?
#
loop_
_entity_poly.entity_id
_entity_poly.type
_entity_poly.pdbx_seq_one_letter_code
_entity_poly.pdbx_strand_id
1 'polypeptide(L)'
;MEELYVCNVWAIQLPVSLIFVTNEDNKGFAAFKLDIRILTPCTLIMKRCLNILTLFLIISGCINKQPQKVKVSSGKANLNCNCEKDSILSHIISCEPKTLTNGSKLYWSYNCDSSWITFEGKNRTKRIIFTLGDGLVQLTNRLGHTGFKEFKTTFLYTNRVISGCCDPDNYYLYSKATGKLLKVIDGVIYVPDSSRIPFVVSIANYDYDHGSKFSYNSLTLYNIDSQKSYKIAIKKGEIEKGMKNNKYLFPEYIFDTSLFDSRILIVKYFTEKYSKGVKLKYKTIKIDLKAYS
;
A
#
# COMPACT_ATOMS: atom_id res chain seq x y z
N MET A 1 -13.43 -48.63 -23.80
CA MET A 1 -14.30 -48.24 -22.67
C MET A 1 -13.37 -48.05 -21.49
N GLU A 2 -12.92 -46.82 -21.29
CA GLU A 2 -12.17 -46.40 -20.10
C GLU A 2 -13.11 -45.51 -19.29
N GLU A 3 -13.41 -45.93 -18.07
CA GLU A 3 -14.28 -45.20 -17.15
C GLU A 3 -13.48 -44.12 -16.41
N LEU A 4 -13.97 -42.89 -16.49
CA LEU A 4 -13.56 -41.76 -15.66
C LEU A 4 -14.00 -41.97 -14.21
N TYR A 5 -13.08 -41.82 -13.26
CA TYR A 5 -13.44 -41.56 -11.86
C TYR A 5 -13.36 -40.07 -11.55
N VAL A 6 -14.53 -39.50 -11.22
CA VAL A 6 -14.71 -38.15 -10.68
C VAL A 6 -14.60 -38.24 -9.16
N CYS A 7 -13.61 -37.57 -8.56
CA CYS A 7 -13.63 -37.28 -7.12
C CYS A 7 -14.21 -35.90 -6.88
N ASN A 8 -15.21 -35.84 -6.00
CA ASN A 8 -16.06 -34.69 -5.78
C ASN A 8 -15.98 -34.28 -4.29
N VAL A 9 -15.77 -32.97 -4.06
CA VAL A 9 -16.18 -32.14 -2.89
C VAL A 9 -15.35 -32.41 -1.60
N TRP A 10 -14.99 -31.49 -0.69
CA TRP A 10 -15.71 -30.36 -0.07
C TRP A 10 -14.76 -29.25 0.45
N ALA A 11 -15.22 -28.00 0.36
CA ALA A 11 -14.59 -26.85 1.02
C ALA A 11 -14.91 -26.87 2.53
N ILE A 12 -13.88 -26.76 3.37
CA ILE A 12 -14.02 -26.61 4.82
C ILE A 12 -14.12 -25.11 5.13
N GLN A 13 -15.24 -24.69 5.70
CA GLN A 13 -15.42 -23.34 6.22
C GLN A 13 -15.07 -23.32 7.71
N LEU A 14 -13.94 -22.71 8.06
CA LEU A 14 -13.51 -22.54 9.45
C LEU A 14 -14.13 -21.26 10.03
N PRO A 15 -14.81 -21.32 11.20
CA PRO A 15 -15.21 -20.12 11.91
C PRO A 15 -13.98 -19.50 12.60
N VAL A 16 -13.60 -18.29 12.19
CA VAL A 16 -12.62 -17.47 12.91
C VAL A 16 -13.38 -16.53 13.83
N SER A 17 -13.26 -16.71 15.14
CA SER A 17 -13.82 -15.79 16.13
C SER A 17 -12.75 -14.79 16.55
N LEU A 18 -13.04 -13.50 16.36
CA LEU A 18 -12.19 -12.40 16.81
C LEU A 18 -12.52 -12.10 18.28
N ILE A 19 -11.54 -12.25 19.18
CA ILE A 19 -11.70 -11.86 20.59
C ILE A 19 -10.83 -10.64 20.85
N PHE A 20 -11.44 -9.57 21.35
CA PHE A 20 -10.74 -8.40 21.82
C PHE A 20 -10.44 -8.56 23.31
N VAL A 21 -9.16 -8.62 23.66
CA VAL A 21 -8.73 -8.53 25.07
C VAL A 21 -8.21 -7.12 25.28
N THR A 22 -8.81 -6.41 26.22
CA THR A 22 -8.32 -5.11 26.68
C THR A 22 -7.58 -5.31 28.00
N ASN A 23 -6.42 -4.66 28.14
CA ASN A 23 -5.76 -4.48 29.43
C ASN A 23 -6.01 -3.04 29.90
N GLU A 24 -5.90 -2.78 31.20
CA GLU A 24 -6.28 -1.52 31.89
C GLU A 24 -5.62 -0.26 31.32
N ASP A 25 -4.58 -0.39 30.48
CA ASP A 25 -3.89 0.73 29.81
C ASP A 25 -4.36 1.01 28.36
N ASN A 26 -5.50 0.48 27.93
CA ASN A 26 -6.17 0.83 26.65
C ASN A 26 -5.33 0.66 25.37
N LYS A 27 -4.30 -0.20 25.40
CA LYS A 27 -3.56 -0.63 24.20
C LYS A 27 -4.07 -2.00 23.75
N GLY A 28 -4.96 -2.01 22.77
CA GLY A 28 -5.49 -3.23 22.19
C GLY A 28 -4.46 -3.94 21.31
N PHE A 29 -4.38 -5.26 21.44
CA PHE A 29 -3.73 -6.14 20.46
C PHE A 29 -4.78 -7.14 19.96
N ALA A 30 -4.78 -7.38 18.65
CA ALA A 30 -5.57 -8.46 18.06
C ALA A 30 -4.79 -9.77 18.17
N ALA A 31 -5.37 -10.76 18.85
CA ALA A 31 -4.86 -12.13 18.85
C ALA A 31 -5.83 -13.01 18.07
N PHE A 32 -5.31 -13.80 17.13
CA PHE A 32 -6.10 -14.79 16.40
C PHE A 32 -6.00 -16.13 17.13
N LYS A 33 -7.15 -16.63 17.61
CA LYS A 33 -7.25 -18.01 18.08
C LYS A 33 -7.75 -18.89 16.94
N LEU A 34 -6.91 -19.78 16.46
CA LEU A 34 -7.28 -20.79 15.48
C LEU A 34 -7.73 -22.06 16.22
N ASP A 35 -9.04 -22.26 16.36
CA ASP A 35 -9.58 -23.51 16.92
C ASP A 35 -9.66 -24.57 15.80
N ILE A 36 -8.60 -25.39 15.67
CA ILE A 36 -8.62 -26.55 14.78
C ILE A 36 -9.36 -27.69 15.48
N ARG A 37 -10.62 -27.93 15.11
CA ARG A 37 -11.33 -29.17 15.47
C ARG A 37 -11.06 -30.23 14.40
N ILE A 38 -10.19 -31.18 14.71
CA ILE A 38 -10.06 -32.40 13.90
C ILE A 38 -11.22 -33.32 14.27
N LEU A 39 -12.17 -33.48 13.35
CA LEU A 39 -13.21 -34.51 13.42
C LEU A 39 -12.68 -35.76 12.71
N THR A 40 -12.26 -36.76 13.48
CA THR A 40 -12.07 -38.14 13.00
C THR A 40 -13.13 -39.04 13.62
N PRO A 41 -13.83 -39.88 12.84
CA PRO A 41 -14.64 -40.94 13.39
C PRO A 41 -13.79 -42.22 13.60
N CYS A 42 -14.26 -43.03 14.55
CA CYS A 42 -13.92 -44.44 14.83
C CYS A 42 -12.67 -44.78 15.69
N THR A 43 -12.98 -44.87 17.00
CA THR A 43 -12.76 -46.03 17.90
C THR A 43 -11.38 -46.66 18.11
N LEU A 44 -10.94 -46.52 19.37
CA LEU A 44 -10.43 -47.55 20.29
C LEU A 44 -9.12 -48.27 19.94
N ILE A 45 -8.05 -48.05 20.74
CA ILE A 45 -7.37 -49.06 21.57
C ILE A 45 -6.18 -48.43 22.34
N MET A 46 -6.27 -48.54 23.67
CA MET A 46 -5.24 -48.74 24.70
C MET A 46 -3.92 -47.93 24.78
N LYS A 47 -3.74 -47.48 26.04
CA LYS A 47 -2.56 -47.64 26.91
C LYS A 47 -1.38 -46.65 26.79
N ARG A 48 -1.29 -45.86 27.87
CA ARG A 48 -0.11 -45.70 28.75
C ARG A 48 1.23 -45.33 28.08
N CYS A 49 1.54 -44.04 28.08
CA CYS A 49 2.87 -43.49 28.36
C CYS A 49 2.64 -42.18 29.14
N LEU A 50 2.78 -42.16 30.46
CA LEU A 50 4.03 -42.00 31.23
C LEU A 50 4.49 -40.53 31.29
N ASN A 51 4.22 -39.95 32.47
CA ASN A 51 4.94 -38.92 33.23
C ASN A 51 6.19 -38.23 32.66
N ILE A 52 6.38 -37.01 33.19
CA ILE A 52 7.62 -36.19 33.35
C ILE A 52 7.67 -34.99 32.38
N LEU A 53 7.48 -33.78 32.92
CA LEU A 53 8.38 -32.61 32.77
C LEU A 53 7.74 -31.41 33.51
N THR A 54 8.07 -31.18 34.78
CA THR A 54 8.95 -30.10 35.26
C THR A 54 8.61 -28.68 34.76
N LEU A 55 7.90 -27.96 35.63
CA LEU A 55 8.29 -26.67 36.22
C LEU A 55 9.44 -25.92 35.50
N PHE A 56 9.11 -24.87 34.76
CA PHE A 56 10.04 -23.77 34.44
C PHE A 56 9.34 -22.42 34.67
N LEU A 57 9.74 -21.77 35.76
CA LEU A 57 9.56 -20.34 36.01
C LEU A 57 10.45 -19.57 35.02
N ILE A 58 9.85 -18.77 34.13
CA ILE A 58 10.59 -17.80 33.31
C ILE A 58 10.53 -16.45 34.03
N ILE A 59 11.67 -16.05 34.60
CA ILE A 59 11.95 -14.67 35.00
C ILE A 59 12.14 -13.87 33.70
N SER A 60 11.23 -12.94 33.42
CA SER A 60 11.39 -11.98 32.33
C SER A 60 12.27 -10.81 32.80
N GLY A 61 13.54 -10.84 32.41
CA GLY A 61 14.45 -9.71 32.51
C GLY A 61 14.32 -8.80 31.29
N CYS A 62 13.80 -7.59 31.47
CA CYS A 62 13.82 -6.53 30.46
C CYS A 62 15.26 -6.05 30.22
N ILE A 63 15.86 -6.38 29.07
CA ILE A 63 17.08 -5.71 28.59
C ILE A 63 16.67 -4.55 27.68
N ASN A 64 16.82 -3.35 28.23
CA ASN A 64 16.62 -2.07 27.56
C ASN A 64 17.77 -1.83 26.56
N LYS A 65 17.60 -2.20 25.29
CA LYS A 65 18.56 -1.88 24.22
C LYS A 65 18.33 -0.46 23.72
N GLN A 66 19.18 0.47 24.18
CA GLN A 66 19.32 1.76 23.52
C GLN A 66 19.88 1.60 22.08
N PRO A 67 19.44 2.44 21.12
CA PRO A 67 19.95 2.40 19.76
C PRO A 67 21.38 2.92 19.69
N GLN A 68 22.33 2.04 19.36
CA GLN A 68 23.72 2.41 19.11
C GLN A 68 23.85 3.17 17.78
N LYS A 69 24.43 4.37 17.84
CA LYS A 69 24.89 5.13 16.67
C LYS A 69 26.13 4.45 16.08
N VAL A 70 25.96 3.77 14.95
CA VAL A 70 27.08 3.22 14.18
C VAL A 70 27.75 4.36 13.39
N LYS A 71 29.01 4.66 13.70
CA LYS A 71 29.91 5.47 12.84
C LYS A 71 30.42 4.56 11.72
N VAL A 72 30.05 4.85 10.47
CA VAL A 72 30.55 4.13 9.29
C VAL A 72 31.61 4.99 8.59
N SER A 73 32.78 4.40 8.39
CA SER A 73 33.91 4.93 7.64
C SER A 73 33.62 4.99 6.13
N SER A 74 34.27 5.92 5.45
CA SER A 74 34.14 6.16 4.02
C SER A 74 34.75 5.01 3.19
N GLY A 75 33.89 4.20 2.61
CA GLY A 75 34.15 3.27 1.50
C GLY A 75 32.84 3.09 0.75
N LYS A 76 32.87 2.75 -0.55
CA LYS A 76 31.68 2.48 -1.40
C LYS A 76 30.59 1.85 -0.55
N ALA A 77 29.41 2.48 -0.47
CA ALA A 77 28.30 1.97 0.30
C ALA A 77 28.10 0.49 -0.06
N ASN A 78 28.25 -0.42 0.91
CA ASN A 78 27.87 -1.82 0.77
C ASN A 78 26.36 -1.86 0.48
N LEU A 79 26.01 -1.80 -0.81
CA LEU A 79 24.68 -2.07 -1.31
C LEU A 79 24.54 -3.59 -1.35
N ASN A 80 23.74 -4.13 -0.42
CA ASN A 80 23.38 -5.54 -0.45
C ASN A 80 22.44 -5.75 -1.65
N CYS A 81 22.94 -6.43 -2.67
CA CYS A 81 22.28 -6.63 -3.96
C CYS A 81 22.63 -8.02 -4.50
N ASN A 82 22.42 -9.03 -3.67
CA ASN A 82 22.76 -10.39 -4.04
C ASN A 82 21.80 -11.36 -3.35
N CYS A 83 21.36 -12.37 -4.12
CA CYS A 83 20.76 -13.57 -3.59
C CYS A 83 21.31 -14.74 -4.40
N GLU A 84 22.11 -15.60 -3.76
CA GLU A 84 22.71 -16.76 -4.42
C GLU A 84 21.67 -17.78 -4.90
N LYS A 85 20.49 -17.80 -4.25
CA LYS A 85 19.40 -18.74 -4.56
C LYS A 85 18.53 -18.30 -5.75
N ASP A 86 18.58 -17.02 -6.14
CA ASP A 86 17.65 -16.47 -7.13
C ASP A 86 18.33 -15.38 -7.99
N SER A 87 18.87 -15.80 -9.14
CA SER A 87 19.51 -14.90 -10.09
C SER A 87 18.53 -13.95 -10.79
N ILE A 88 17.22 -14.27 -10.79
CA ILE A 88 16.18 -13.46 -11.46
C ILE A 88 16.03 -12.11 -10.75
N LEU A 89 16.24 -12.04 -9.43
CA LEU A 89 16.13 -10.79 -8.66
C LEU A 89 17.07 -9.70 -9.21
N SER A 90 18.26 -10.07 -9.70
CA SER A 90 19.22 -9.11 -10.28
C SER A 90 18.72 -8.47 -11.58
N HIS A 91 17.81 -9.13 -12.30
CA HIS A 91 17.19 -8.60 -13.51
C HIS A 91 15.95 -7.73 -13.21
N ILE A 92 15.31 -7.94 -12.05
CA ILE A 92 14.09 -7.22 -11.66
C ILE A 92 14.44 -5.98 -10.82
N ILE A 93 15.46 -6.05 -9.97
CA ILE A 93 15.79 -5.03 -8.98
C ILE A 93 17.11 -4.35 -9.34
N SER A 94 17.03 -3.16 -9.92
CA SER A 94 18.23 -2.32 -10.11
C SER A 94 18.66 -1.69 -8.79
N CYS A 95 19.86 -2.04 -8.36
CA CYS A 95 20.52 -1.43 -7.21
C CYS A 95 21.27 -0.13 -7.53
N GLU A 96 21.16 0.37 -8.77
CA GLU A 96 21.81 1.61 -9.14
C GLU A 96 21.18 2.80 -8.39
N PRO A 97 21.97 3.63 -7.69
CA PRO A 97 21.42 4.78 -7.00
C PRO A 97 20.92 5.86 -7.94
N LYS A 98 19.62 6.17 -7.84
CA LYS A 98 19.01 7.34 -8.44
C LYS A 98 19.35 8.58 -7.61
N THR A 99 20.04 9.54 -8.21
CA THR A 99 20.32 10.83 -7.57
C THR A 99 19.19 11.82 -7.85
N LEU A 100 18.63 12.40 -6.78
CA LEU A 100 17.58 13.42 -6.84
C LEU A 100 18.20 14.80 -7.11
N THR A 101 17.37 15.75 -7.56
CA THR A 101 17.81 17.12 -7.90
C THR A 101 18.44 17.88 -6.73
N ASN A 102 18.16 17.51 -5.48
CA ASN A 102 18.80 18.11 -4.30
C ASN A 102 20.10 17.39 -3.86
N GLY A 103 20.57 16.40 -4.63
CA GLY A 103 21.75 15.60 -4.36
C GLY A 103 21.55 14.44 -3.38
N SER A 104 20.33 14.23 -2.85
CA SER A 104 20.00 13.00 -2.13
C SER A 104 19.91 11.81 -3.10
N LYS A 105 19.98 10.58 -2.57
CA LYS A 105 19.94 9.35 -3.38
C LYS A 105 18.84 8.42 -2.90
N LEU A 106 18.24 7.73 -3.86
CA LEU A 106 17.34 6.59 -3.63
C LEU A 106 17.93 5.37 -4.32
N TYR A 107 17.97 4.24 -3.62
CA TYR A 107 18.42 3.00 -4.21
C TYR A 107 17.69 1.81 -3.61
N TRP A 108 17.45 0.81 -4.44
CA TRP A 108 17.02 -0.49 -3.97
C TRP A 108 18.21 -1.28 -3.41
N SER A 109 17.90 -2.18 -2.50
CA SER A 109 18.79 -3.22 -2.01
C SER A 109 17.94 -4.46 -1.74
N TYR A 110 18.55 -5.63 -1.84
CA TYR A 110 17.86 -6.90 -1.62
C TYR A 110 18.83 -7.98 -1.15
N ASN A 111 18.26 -8.97 -0.46
CA ASN A 111 18.84 -10.28 -0.20
C ASN A 111 17.82 -11.36 -0.60
N CYS A 112 18.04 -12.61 -0.22
CA CYS A 112 17.09 -13.69 -0.52
C CYS A 112 15.75 -13.58 0.24
N ASP A 113 15.71 -12.81 1.32
CA ASP A 113 14.56 -12.76 2.22
C ASP A 113 13.76 -11.46 2.06
N SER A 114 14.31 -10.43 1.43
CA SER A 114 13.67 -9.11 1.38
C SER A 114 14.28 -8.19 0.33
N SER A 115 13.49 -7.20 -0.08
CA SER A 115 13.97 -6.03 -0.79
C SER A 115 13.53 -4.76 -0.07
N TRP A 116 14.30 -3.68 -0.20
CA TRP A 116 13.98 -2.41 0.45
C TRP A 116 14.53 -1.23 -0.33
N ILE A 117 13.91 -0.06 -0.13
CA ILE A 117 14.36 1.21 -0.69
C ILE A 117 15.04 2.00 0.42
N THR A 118 16.28 2.39 0.18
CA THR A 118 17.03 3.30 1.05
C THR A 118 17.05 4.71 0.46
N PHE A 119 16.66 5.68 1.28
CA PHE A 119 16.95 7.09 1.08
C PHE A 119 18.27 7.47 1.77
N GLU A 120 19.17 8.11 1.04
CA GLU A 120 20.40 8.70 1.55
C GLU A 120 20.36 10.23 1.34
N GLY A 121 20.28 10.98 2.44
CA GLY A 121 20.30 12.43 2.41
C GLY A 121 21.69 13.01 2.06
N LYS A 122 21.75 14.32 1.79
CA LYS A 122 23.00 15.01 1.42
C LYS A 122 24.13 14.83 2.45
N ASN A 123 23.78 14.73 3.73
CA ASN A 123 24.71 14.51 4.84
C ASN A 123 25.03 13.01 5.07
N ARG A 124 24.74 12.15 4.08
CA ARG A 124 24.88 10.68 4.14
C ARG A 124 24.02 10.01 5.22
N THR A 125 23.00 10.69 5.73
CA THR A 125 22.01 10.11 6.64
C THR A 125 21.14 9.13 5.87
N LYS A 126 21.10 7.86 6.28
CA LYS A 126 20.34 6.81 5.60
C LYS A 126 19.03 6.49 6.32
N ARG A 127 17.98 6.19 5.57
CA ARG A 127 16.68 5.75 6.06
C ARG A 127 16.09 4.74 5.09
N ILE A 128 15.63 3.60 5.61
CA ILE A 128 14.79 2.69 4.84
C ILE A 128 13.39 3.28 4.80
N ILE A 129 12.85 3.52 3.60
CA ILE A 129 11.54 4.15 3.41
C ILE A 129 10.44 3.16 3.00
N PHE A 130 10.85 1.97 2.57
CA PHE A 130 9.98 0.87 2.16
C PHE A 130 10.74 -0.44 2.27
N THR A 131 10.05 -1.51 2.70
CA THR A 131 10.57 -2.88 2.74
C THR A 131 9.49 -3.83 2.26
N LEU A 132 9.88 -4.80 1.44
CA LEU A 132 9.09 -5.95 1.06
C LEU A 132 9.75 -7.19 1.64
N GLY A 133 9.03 -7.90 2.51
CA GLY A 133 9.57 -9.01 3.30
C GLY A 133 9.54 -10.37 2.61
N ASP A 134 9.85 -11.39 3.40
CA ASP A 134 10.06 -12.77 2.97
C ASP A 134 8.84 -13.37 2.25
N GLY A 135 9.12 -14.18 1.24
CA GLY A 135 8.13 -14.75 0.31
C GLY A 135 7.59 -13.76 -0.73
N LEU A 136 7.86 -12.45 -0.61
CA LEU A 136 7.35 -11.42 -1.55
C LEU A 136 8.44 -10.71 -2.34
N VAL A 137 9.72 -11.00 -2.10
CA VAL A 137 10.86 -10.34 -2.77
C VAL A 137 10.77 -10.41 -4.30
N GLN A 138 10.27 -11.51 -4.85
CA GLN A 138 10.06 -11.69 -6.30
C GLN A 138 8.97 -10.77 -6.88
N LEU A 139 8.14 -10.16 -6.03
CA LEU A 139 7.12 -9.18 -6.39
C LEU A 139 7.63 -7.73 -6.30
N THR A 140 8.93 -7.52 -6.06
CA THR A 140 9.53 -6.18 -6.12
C THR A 140 9.20 -5.50 -7.46
N ASN A 141 8.91 -4.20 -7.44
CA ASN A 141 8.40 -3.43 -8.58
C ASN A 141 7.00 -3.81 -9.09
N ARG A 142 6.36 -4.84 -8.53
CA ARG A 142 4.97 -5.23 -8.83
C ARG A 142 4.01 -4.99 -7.67
N LEU A 143 4.52 -5.08 -6.44
CA LEU A 143 3.82 -4.89 -5.18
C LEU A 143 4.52 -3.80 -4.36
N GLY A 144 3.74 -3.03 -3.59
CA GLY A 144 4.26 -1.91 -2.81
C GLY A 144 4.74 -0.77 -3.70
N HIS A 145 5.91 -0.20 -3.41
CA HIS A 145 6.45 0.94 -4.15
C HIS A 145 6.87 0.55 -5.58
N THR A 146 6.07 0.97 -6.57
CA THR A 146 6.26 0.57 -7.98
C THR A 146 6.49 1.74 -8.92
N GLY A 147 5.93 2.91 -8.64
CA GLY A 147 6.10 4.13 -9.44
C GLY A 147 6.81 5.22 -8.65
N PHE A 148 7.62 6.05 -9.32
CA PHE A 148 8.35 7.15 -8.68
C PHE A 148 8.20 8.45 -9.47
N LYS A 149 7.88 9.55 -8.78
CA LYS A 149 7.82 10.89 -9.37
C LYS A 149 8.48 11.92 -8.45
N GLU A 150 9.41 12.71 -8.99
CA GLU A 150 10.12 13.75 -8.23
C GLU A 150 9.45 15.12 -8.39
N PHE A 151 9.30 15.85 -7.29
CA PHE A 151 8.80 17.24 -7.23
C PHE A 151 9.86 18.17 -6.63
N LYS A 152 9.55 19.46 -6.43
CA LYS A 152 10.55 20.47 -6.05
C LYS A 152 11.20 20.17 -4.71
N THR A 153 10.42 19.81 -3.70
CA THR A 153 10.90 19.55 -2.31
C THR A 153 10.58 18.13 -1.82
N THR A 154 9.81 17.38 -2.59
CA THR A 154 9.26 16.07 -2.24
C THR A 154 9.43 15.08 -3.38
N PHE A 155 9.15 13.82 -3.10
CA PHE A 155 8.98 12.78 -4.11
C PHE A 155 7.79 11.90 -3.73
N LEU A 156 7.12 11.37 -4.75
CA LEU A 156 5.91 10.59 -4.62
C LEU A 156 6.19 9.17 -5.11
N TYR A 157 5.82 8.19 -4.30
CA TYR A 157 5.77 6.79 -4.71
C TYR A 157 4.33 6.35 -4.96
N THR A 158 4.10 5.71 -6.11
CA THR A 158 2.89 4.92 -6.34
C THR A 158 3.05 3.59 -5.62
N ASN A 159 2.05 3.21 -4.84
CA ASN A 159 2.05 2.03 -4.00
C ASN A 159 0.89 1.09 -4.35
N ARG A 160 1.23 -0.10 -4.84
CA ARG A 160 0.28 -1.17 -5.13
C ARG A 160 0.01 -2.01 -3.89
N VAL A 161 -1.27 -2.19 -3.56
CA VAL A 161 -1.70 -2.99 -2.40
C VAL A 161 -1.70 -4.49 -2.71
N ILE A 162 -1.98 -4.87 -3.97
CA ILE A 162 -1.97 -6.25 -4.44
C ILE A 162 -1.09 -6.41 -5.69
N SER A 163 -0.48 -7.59 -5.84
CA SER A 163 0.25 -7.94 -7.05
C SER A 163 -0.74 -8.36 -8.13
N GLY A 164 -1.20 -7.43 -8.95
CA GLY A 164 -2.20 -7.74 -9.97
C GLY A 164 -2.93 -6.51 -10.47
N CYS A 165 -4.14 -6.73 -10.97
CA CYS A 165 -5.06 -5.66 -11.30
C CYS A 165 -6.00 -5.40 -10.11
N CYS A 166 -6.80 -4.35 -10.27
CA CYS A 166 -8.15 -4.29 -9.75
C CYS A 166 -8.33 -3.71 -8.35
N ASP A 167 -7.24 -3.33 -7.67
CA ASP A 167 -7.28 -2.34 -6.60
C ASP A 167 -6.62 -1.03 -7.08
N PRO A 168 -7.19 0.13 -6.74
CA PRO A 168 -6.56 1.41 -6.99
C PRO A 168 -5.25 1.57 -6.20
N ASP A 169 -4.33 2.36 -6.75
CA ASP A 169 -3.04 2.63 -6.14
C ASP A 169 -3.15 3.68 -5.01
N ASN A 170 -2.37 3.48 -3.95
CA ASN A 170 -2.14 4.51 -2.92
C ASN A 170 -0.87 5.29 -3.24
N TYR A 171 -0.73 6.50 -2.70
CA TYR A 171 0.43 7.34 -2.98
C TYR A 171 1.12 7.82 -1.72
N TYR A 172 2.44 7.64 -1.66
CA TYR A 172 3.25 7.94 -0.48
C TYR A 172 4.16 9.12 -0.81
N LEU A 173 3.93 10.25 -0.14
CA LEU A 173 4.69 11.48 -0.33
C LEU A 173 5.80 11.60 0.71
N TYR A 174 7.04 11.71 0.26
CA TYR A 174 8.21 11.81 1.11
C TYR A 174 8.93 13.14 0.92
N SER A 175 9.59 13.61 1.98
CA SER A 175 10.48 14.77 1.94
C SER A 175 11.82 14.42 1.26
N LYS A 176 12.24 15.19 0.25
CA LYS A 176 13.60 15.05 -0.33
C LYS A 176 14.70 15.46 0.64
N ALA A 177 14.39 16.29 1.64
CA ALA A 177 15.39 16.75 2.60
C ALA A 177 15.75 15.66 3.62
N THR A 178 14.79 14.83 4.00
CA THR A 178 14.93 13.93 5.17
C THR A 178 14.58 12.46 4.89
N GLY A 179 13.92 12.16 3.76
CA GLY A 179 13.34 10.85 3.47
C GLY A 179 12.15 10.50 4.38
N LYS A 180 11.65 11.44 5.20
CA LYS A 180 10.50 11.22 6.07
C LYS A 180 9.22 11.19 5.23
N LEU A 181 8.34 10.22 5.51
CA LEU A 181 6.98 10.19 5.00
C LEU A 181 6.22 11.42 5.52
N LEU A 182 5.68 12.22 4.60
CA LEU A 182 4.90 13.42 4.89
C LEU A 182 3.40 13.11 4.87
N LYS A 183 2.95 12.33 3.90
CA LYS A 183 1.53 12.06 3.69
C LYS A 183 1.32 10.77 2.90
N VAL A 184 0.28 10.03 3.27
CA VAL A 184 -0.35 9.00 2.41
C VAL A 184 -1.56 9.66 1.75
N ILE A 185 -1.71 9.49 0.45
CA ILE A 185 -2.79 10.05 -0.36
C ILE A 185 -3.54 8.88 -0.99
N ASP A 186 -4.70 8.59 -0.44
CA ASP A 186 -5.59 7.53 -0.89
C ASP A 186 -6.69 8.10 -1.79
N GLY A 187 -7.34 7.22 -2.55
CA GLY A 187 -8.40 7.55 -3.49
C GLY A 187 -8.02 8.59 -4.52
N VAL A 188 -6.80 8.46 -5.04
CA VAL A 188 -6.25 9.35 -6.05
C VAL A 188 -6.88 9.05 -7.40
N ILE A 189 -7.44 10.08 -8.02
CA ILE A 189 -8.07 10.00 -9.35
C ILE A 189 -7.28 10.75 -10.42
N TYR A 190 -6.29 11.55 -10.01
CA TYR A 190 -5.38 12.23 -10.92
C TYR A 190 -4.01 12.45 -10.28
N VAL A 191 -2.97 12.02 -11.00
CA VAL A 191 -1.58 12.37 -10.76
C VAL A 191 -1.03 13.02 -12.03
N PRO A 192 -0.33 14.15 -11.92
CA PRO A 192 0.12 14.90 -13.08
C PRO A 192 1.29 14.19 -13.74
N ASP A 193 1.30 14.10 -15.07
CA ASP A 193 2.42 13.50 -15.82
C ASP A 193 3.72 14.29 -15.64
N SER A 194 3.61 15.62 -15.57
CA SER A 194 4.73 16.53 -15.39
C SER A 194 4.83 17.03 -13.94
N SER A 195 6.06 17.05 -13.39
CA SER A 195 6.34 17.66 -12.08
C SER A 195 6.18 19.18 -12.05
N ARG A 196 6.00 19.84 -13.20
CA ARG A 196 5.68 21.28 -13.30
C ARG A 196 4.27 21.62 -12.83
N ILE A 197 3.39 20.63 -12.75
CA ILE A 197 2.02 20.77 -12.26
C ILE A 197 2.00 20.04 -10.91
N PRO A 198 2.18 20.72 -9.78
CA PRO A 198 2.36 20.03 -8.50
C PRO A 198 1.02 19.65 -7.85
N PHE A 199 0.01 19.26 -8.63
CA PHE A 199 -1.35 19.02 -8.12
C PHE A 199 -1.76 17.57 -8.27
N VAL A 200 -2.17 16.95 -7.16
CA VAL A 200 -2.84 15.65 -7.14
C VAL A 200 -4.30 15.86 -6.77
N VAL A 201 -5.21 15.10 -7.39
CA VAL A 201 -6.62 15.09 -7.03
C VAL A 201 -6.98 13.74 -6.44
N SER A 202 -7.62 13.77 -5.28
CA SER A 202 -8.16 12.59 -4.62
C SER A 202 -9.57 12.81 -4.12
N ILE A 203 -10.25 11.73 -3.75
CA ILE A 203 -11.57 11.77 -3.13
C ILE A 203 -11.39 12.17 -1.66
N ALA A 204 -12.14 13.16 -1.20
CA ALA A 204 -12.02 13.64 0.18
C ALA A 204 -12.67 12.67 1.18
N ASN A 205 -12.10 12.60 2.39
CA ASN A 205 -12.54 11.71 3.47
C ASN A 205 -12.66 10.27 2.99
N TYR A 206 -11.65 9.80 2.28
CA TYR A 206 -11.61 8.43 1.80
C TYR A 206 -10.55 7.68 2.61
N ASP A 207 -10.94 6.55 3.19
CA ASP A 207 -10.10 5.71 4.02
C ASP A 207 -10.52 4.25 3.83
N TYR A 208 -9.58 3.41 3.40
CA TYR A 208 -9.80 1.98 3.18
C TYR A 208 -9.97 1.21 4.49
N ASP A 209 -9.40 1.71 5.60
CA ASP A 209 -9.31 1.00 6.87
C ASP A 209 -10.56 1.20 7.76
N HIS A 210 -11.45 2.13 7.40
CA HIS A 210 -12.59 2.52 8.23
C HIS A 210 -13.91 2.35 7.46
N GLY A 211 -14.42 1.11 7.48
CA GLY A 211 -15.67 0.73 6.83
C GLY A 211 -16.84 1.71 7.07
N SER A 212 -17.34 2.28 5.97
CA SER A 212 -18.77 2.56 5.73
C SER A 212 -19.47 3.75 6.41
N LYS A 213 -18.84 4.94 6.52
CA LYS A 213 -19.59 6.21 6.74
C LYS A 213 -19.12 7.40 5.88
N PHE A 214 -18.53 7.15 4.72
CA PHE A 214 -18.02 8.24 3.89
C PHE A 214 -19.11 8.83 3.00
N SER A 215 -19.20 10.16 3.03
CA SER A 215 -19.96 10.92 2.06
C SER A 215 -18.98 11.49 1.03
N TYR A 216 -19.07 11.03 -0.21
CA TYR A 216 -18.14 11.38 -1.28
C TYR A 216 -18.57 12.70 -1.96
N ASN A 217 -18.75 13.75 -1.15
CA ASN A 217 -19.35 15.02 -1.59
C ASN A 217 -18.30 16.06 -2.00
N SER A 218 -17.04 15.67 -2.10
CA SER A 218 -15.96 16.56 -2.48
C SER A 218 -14.70 15.83 -2.91
N LEU A 219 -13.91 16.49 -3.75
CA LEU A 219 -12.53 16.14 -4.04
C LEU A 219 -11.59 16.97 -3.19
N THR A 220 -10.40 16.44 -2.96
CA THR A 220 -9.24 17.17 -2.45
C THR A 220 -8.31 17.45 -3.61
N LEU A 221 -8.06 18.73 -3.89
CA LEU A 221 -6.95 19.18 -4.72
C LEU A 221 -5.77 19.47 -3.79
N TYR A 222 -4.72 18.66 -3.89
CA TYR A 222 -3.52 18.78 -3.05
C TYR A 222 -2.35 19.33 -3.87
N ASN A 223 -1.84 20.49 -3.47
CA ASN A 223 -0.61 21.05 -4.02
C ASN A 223 0.59 20.43 -3.28
N ILE A 224 1.34 19.56 -3.97
CA ILE A 224 2.49 18.82 -3.45
C ILE A 224 3.62 19.74 -3.01
N ASP A 225 3.86 20.83 -3.73
CA ASP A 225 4.99 21.72 -3.46
C ASP A 225 4.72 22.60 -2.24
N SER A 226 3.51 23.16 -2.13
CA SER A 226 3.11 24.00 -0.99
C SER A 226 2.51 23.21 0.18
N GLN A 227 2.20 21.93 -0.02
CA GLN A 227 1.53 21.02 0.91
C GLN A 227 0.14 21.51 1.36
N LYS A 228 -0.51 22.36 0.55
CA LYS A 228 -1.85 22.89 0.82
C LYS A 228 -2.91 22.00 0.18
N SER A 229 -4.02 21.81 0.89
CA SER A 229 -5.20 21.08 0.41
C SER A 229 -6.35 22.04 0.18
N TYR A 230 -7.06 21.86 -0.93
CA TYR A 230 -8.24 22.61 -1.30
C TYR A 230 -9.40 21.66 -1.55
N LYS A 231 -10.59 22.03 -1.09
CA LYS A 231 -11.78 21.20 -1.22
C LYS A 231 -12.59 21.66 -2.44
N ILE A 232 -12.85 20.75 -3.36
CA ILE A 232 -13.71 20.98 -4.53
C ILE A 232 -15.03 20.26 -4.30
N ALA A 233 -16.13 21.01 -4.20
CA ALA A 233 -17.44 20.43 -3.91
C ALA A 233 -17.96 19.59 -5.09
N ILE A 234 -18.60 18.46 -4.78
CA ILE A 234 -19.36 17.63 -5.71
C ILE A 234 -20.80 17.58 -5.21
N LYS A 235 -21.75 17.48 -6.13
CA LYS A 235 -23.15 17.32 -5.74
C LYS A 235 -23.31 16.03 -4.92
N LYS A 236 -23.97 16.17 -3.76
CA LYS A 236 -24.15 15.08 -2.81
C LYS A 236 -24.81 13.87 -3.44
N GLY A 237 -24.27 12.67 -3.16
CA GLY A 237 -24.83 11.40 -3.61
C GLY A 237 -24.50 11.00 -5.05
N GLU A 238 -23.78 11.84 -5.82
CA GLU A 238 -23.48 11.51 -7.22
C GLU A 238 -22.47 10.38 -7.37
N ILE A 239 -21.43 10.36 -6.52
CA ILE A 239 -20.42 9.32 -6.55
C ILE A 239 -21.03 7.99 -6.12
N GLU A 240 -21.76 7.99 -5.01
CA GLU A 240 -22.46 6.82 -4.48
C GLU A 240 -23.45 6.26 -5.51
N LYS A 241 -24.18 7.14 -6.22
CA LYS A 241 -25.06 6.74 -7.32
C LYS A 241 -24.27 6.07 -8.46
N GLY A 242 -23.14 6.63 -8.86
CA GLY A 242 -22.27 6.05 -9.88
C GLY A 242 -21.75 4.67 -9.49
N MET A 243 -21.25 4.53 -8.27
CA MET A 243 -20.78 3.24 -7.74
C MET A 243 -21.89 2.20 -7.73
N LYS A 244 -23.07 2.54 -7.17
CA LYS A 244 -24.22 1.63 -7.09
C LYS A 244 -24.70 1.17 -8.46
N ASN A 245 -24.79 2.09 -9.42
CA ASN A 245 -25.28 1.79 -10.76
C ASN A 245 -24.33 0.87 -11.54
N ASN A 246 -23.03 0.95 -11.26
CA ASN A 246 -21.98 0.20 -11.96
C ASN A 246 -21.44 -0.99 -11.15
N LYS A 247 -21.90 -1.18 -9.91
CA LYS A 247 -21.40 -2.19 -8.98
C LYS A 247 -19.89 -2.08 -8.72
N TYR A 248 -19.35 -0.85 -8.71
CA TYR A 248 -17.95 -0.63 -8.37
C TYR A 248 -17.74 -0.70 -6.86
N LEU A 249 -16.70 -1.42 -6.45
CA LEU A 249 -16.25 -1.48 -5.05
C LEU A 249 -15.54 -0.19 -4.62
N PHE A 250 -14.87 0.45 -5.58
CA PHE A 250 -13.97 1.57 -5.37
C PHE A 250 -14.52 2.83 -6.06
N PRO A 251 -14.65 3.97 -5.35
CA PRO A 251 -15.18 5.20 -5.93
C PRO A 251 -14.27 5.79 -7.00
N GLU A 252 -12.98 5.46 -7.04
CA GLU A 252 -12.04 5.88 -8.08
C GLU A 252 -12.52 5.43 -9.47
N TYR A 253 -13.19 4.28 -9.56
CA TYR A 253 -13.64 3.68 -10.82
C TYR A 253 -14.82 4.39 -11.46
N ILE A 254 -15.49 5.31 -10.76
CA ILE A 254 -16.49 6.17 -11.41
C ILE A 254 -15.85 7.33 -12.19
N PHE A 255 -14.55 7.58 -12.01
CA PHE A 255 -13.81 8.63 -12.70
C PHE A 255 -13.14 8.09 -13.97
N ASP A 256 -13.13 8.91 -15.01
CA ASP A 256 -12.38 8.64 -16.23
C ASP A 256 -11.02 9.35 -16.19
N THR A 257 -10.19 9.08 -17.18
CA THR A 257 -8.94 9.79 -17.44
C THR A 257 -9.20 11.29 -17.47
N SER A 258 -8.53 12.00 -16.58
CA SER A 258 -8.62 13.46 -16.50
C SER A 258 -7.91 14.10 -17.68
N LEU A 259 -8.47 15.19 -18.20
CA LEU A 259 -7.87 15.96 -19.28
C LEU A 259 -7.24 17.22 -18.69
N PHE A 260 -6.04 17.55 -19.14
CA PHE A 260 -5.37 18.79 -18.77
C PHE A 260 -5.25 19.69 -20.00
N ASP A 261 -5.93 20.82 -19.96
CA ASP A 261 -5.81 21.87 -20.97
C ASP A 261 -5.18 23.10 -20.33
N SER A 262 -3.84 23.17 -20.46
CA SER A 262 -2.96 24.28 -20.08
C SER A 262 -3.03 24.72 -18.61
N ARG A 263 -4.18 25.19 -18.16
CA ARG A 263 -4.48 25.69 -16.81
C ARG A 263 -5.65 24.97 -16.15
N ILE A 264 -6.53 24.36 -16.96
CA ILE A 264 -7.78 23.77 -16.49
C ILE A 264 -7.62 22.24 -16.46
N LEU A 265 -7.75 21.68 -15.27
CA LEU A 265 -7.91 20.24 -15.09
C LEU A 265 -9.40 19.89 -15.21
N ILE A 266 -9.72 19.00 -16.13
CA ILE A 266 -11.08 18.51 -16.38
C ILE A 266 -11.16 17.08 -15.88
N VAL A 267 -11.83 16.89 -14.75
CA VAL A 267 -12.12 15.58 -14.17
C VAL A 267 -13.48 15.12 -14.70
N LYS A 268 -13.51 13.96 -15.36
CA LYS A 268 -14.73 13.33 -15.89
C LYS A 268 -15.19 12.22 -14.95
N TYR A 269 -16.50 12.09 -14.77
CA TYR A 269 -17.07 11.02 -13.96
C TYR A 269 -18.45 10.58 -14.45
N PHE A 270 -18.81 9.33 -14.13
CA PHE A 270 -20.04 8.69 -14.58
C PHE A 270 -20.99 8.41 -13.41
N THR A 271 -22.26 8.77 -13.59
CA THR A 271 -23.32 8.42 -12.62
C THR A 271 -24.31 7.39 -13.16
N GLU A 272 -24.30 7.15 -14.47
CA GLU A 272 -25.20 6.21 -15.13
C GLU A 272 -24.55 4.83 -15.25
N LYS A 273 -25.38 3.80 -15.44
CA LYS A 273 -24.92 2.42 -15.59
C LYS A 273 -24.19 2.26 -16.93
N TYR A 274 -23.01 1.66 -16.88
CA TYR A 274 -22.28 1.20 -18.04
C TYR A 274 -23.04 0.08 -18.72
N SER A 275 -23.31 0.28 -20.01
CA SER A 275 -23.92 -0.71 -20.89
C SER A 275 -23.05 -0.83 -22.14
N LYS A 276 -22.56 -2.03 -22.42
CA LYS A 276 -21.70 -2.29 -23.58
C LYS A 276 -22.40 -1.83 -24.86
N GLY A 277 -21.72 -1.04 -25.69
CA GLY A 277 -22.25 -0.49 -26.94
C GLY A 277 -23.05 0.81 -26.80
N VAL A 278 -23.26 1.32 -25.58
CA VAL A 278 -23.91 2.61 -25.34
C VAL A 278 -22.88 3.65 -24.97
N LYS A 279 -22.91 4.81 -25.63
CA LYS A 279 -22.05 5.95 -25.27
C LYS A 279 -22.45 6.46 -23.89
N LEU A 280 -21.59 6.29 -22.88
CA LEU A 280 -21.86 6.80 -21.54
C LEU A 280 -21.89 8.32 -21.52
N LYS A 281 -22.90 8.85 -20.85
CA LYS A 281 -22.94 10.27 -20.47
C LYS A 281 -22.05 10.47 -19.26
N TYR A 282 -21.12 11.41 -19.36
CA TYR A 282 -20.27 11.82 -18.25
C TYR A 282 -20.65 13.23 -17.80
N LYS A 283 -20.30 13.53 -16.55
CA LYS A 283 -20.26 14.87 -15.99
C LYS A 283 -18.80 15.32 -15.89
N THR A 284 -18.59 16.63 -15.78
CA THR A 284 -17.26 17.21 -15.69
C THR A 284 -17.14 18.16 -14.52
N ILE A 285 -16.02 18.07 -13.79
CA ILE A 285 -15.57 19.08 -12.84
C ILE A 285 -14.38 19.79 -13.50
N LYS A 286 -14.47 21.11 -13.65
CA LYS A 286 -13.38 21.93 -14.20
C LYS A 286 -12.70 22.64 -13.04
N ILE A 287 -11.40 22.44 -12.89
CA ILE A 287 -10.58 23.00 -11.81
C ILE A 287 -9.53 23.90 -12.46
N ASP A 288 -9.60 25.19 -12.16
CA ASP A 288 -8.58 26.16 -12.56
C ASP A 288 -7.39 26.09 -11.59
N LEU A 289 -6.27 25.48 -12.01
CA LEU A 289 -5.12 25.26 -11.13
C LEU A 289 -4.39 26.56 -10.74
N LYS A 290 -4.52 27.64 -11.52
CA LYS A 290 -3.86 28.92 -11.19
C LYS A 290 -4.46 29.56 -9.94
N ALA A 291 -5.74 29.29 -9.66
CA ALA A 291 -6.39 29.78 -8.44
C ALA A 291 -5.82 29.14 -7.15
N TYR A 292 -5.01 28.09 -7.29
CA TYR A 292 -4.47 27.28 -6.18
C TYR A 292 -2.94 27.14 -6.20
N SER A 293 -2.28 27.85 -7.12
CA SER A 293 -0.82 27.85 -7.30
C SER A 293 -0.13 28.79 -6.33
#